data_AF-A0A1S9CM64-F1
#
_entry.id   AF-A0A1S9CM64-F1
#
_cell.length_a   1.000
_cell.length_b   1.000
_cell.length_c   1.000
_cell.angle_alpha   90.00
_cell.angle_beta   90.00
_cell.angle_gamma   90.00
#
_symmetry.space_group_name_H-M   'P 1'
#
loop_
_entity.id
_entity.type
_entity.pdbx_description
1 polymer ?
#
loop_
_entity_poly.entity_id
_entity_poly.type
_entity_poly.pdbx_seq_one_letter_code
_entity_poly.pdbx_strand_id
1 'polypeptide(L)'
;MYSWINVNSEDDLRKLGKFREVKQQVLEELNLVGIIGFSSITKLYNFINQLKVYQNDQYLTQEILAYITNYENKSIKVNFDQVKKEILGKLNLENKIYIKNKSCLLILLLQIQVFLDNTKVINQTPTISQTLVIQTSPDGYFISELHKLAYMFVNYTSKFDEDLGITRLHYLDIDEAKAWRNKYIKLFHPDQMNSLGVNEDISSAITKIYKRMVGKS
;
A
#
# COMPACT_ATOMS: atom_id res chain seq x y z
N MET A 1 -12.02 12.51 -10.11
CA MET A 1 -10.74 13.26 -10.07
C MET A 1 -10.71 14.03 -8.76
N TYR A 2 -9.63 13.94 -7.99
CA TYR A 2 -9.49 14.60 -6.70
C TYR A 2 -9.69 16.11 -6.85
N SER A 3 -10.77 16.71 -6.33
CA SER A 3 -11.10 18.11 -6.59
C SER A 3 -10.02 19.08 -6.10
N TRP A 4 -9.33 18.71 -5.02
CA TRP A 4 -8.23 19.47 -4.43
C TRP A 4 -6.91 19.38 -5.19
N ILE A 5 -6.72 18.42 -6.11
CA ILE A 5 -5.44 18.31 -6.84
C ILE A 5 -5.27 19.45 -7.84
N ASN A 6 -6.35 20.08 -8.30
CA ASN A 6 -6.28 21.10 -9.35
C ASN A 6 -6.19 22.55 -8.80
N VAL A 7 -6.06 22.73 -7.49
CA VAL A 7 -5.96 24.07 -6.86
C VAL A 7 -4.62 24.72 -7.19
N ASN A 8 -4.60 26.01 -7.53
CA ASN A 8 -3.37 26.72 -7.93
C ASN A 8 -2.85 27.70 -6.87
N SER A 9 -3.58 27.86 -5.78
CA SER A 9 -3.24 28.76 -4.68
C SER A 9 -3.81 28.26 -3.35
N GLU A 10 -3.31 28.80 -2.24
CA GLU A 10 -3.91 28.57 -0.93
C GLU A 10 -5.35 29.08 -0.86
N ASP A 11 -5.66 30.18 -1.54
CA ASP A 11 -7.00 30.76 -1.56
C ASP A 11 -7.99 29.85 -2.29
N ASP A 12 -7.56 29.17 -3.35
CA ASP A 12 -8.40 28.16 -4.01
C ASP A 12 -8.68 26.97 -3.09
N LEU A 13 -7.68 26.55 -2.31
CA LEU A 13 -7.86 25.49 -1.31
C LEU A 13 -8.82 25.92 -0.19
N ARG A 14 -8.85 27.21 0.19
CA ARG A 14 -9.81 27.77 1.16
C ARG A 14 -11.24 27.82 0.62
N LYS A 15 -11.42 28.01 -0.68
CA LYS A 15 -12.74 28.02 -1.32
C LYS A 15 -13.40 26.63 -1.31
N LEU A 16 -12.63 25.56 -1.20
CA LEU A 16 -13.16 24.19 -1.12
C LEU A 16 -13.87 23.87 0.21
N GLY A 17 -13.56 24.61 1.28
CA GLY A 17 -14.20 24.40 2.59
C GLY A 17 -13.32 24.81 3.77
N LYS A 18 -13.75 24.46 4.98
CA LYS A 18 -12.95 24.75 6.18
C LYS A 18 -11.69 23.90 6.16
N PHE A 19 -10.58 24.45 6.66
CA PHE A 19 -9.29 23.73 6.72
C PHE A 19 -9.41 22.30 7.29
N ARG A 20 -10.20 22.11 8.35
CA ARG A 20 -10.40 20.78 8.95
C ARG A 20 -11.04 19.79 7.99
N GLU A 21 -12.04 20.22 7.22
CA GLU A 21 -12.79 19.40 6.27
C GLU A 21 -11.91 19.07 5.07
N VAL A 22 -11.30 20.08 4.46
CA VAL A 22 -10.40 19.90 3.30
C VAL A 22 -9.22 19.01 3.67
N LYS A 23 -8.62 19.21 4.84
CA LYS A 23 -7.56 18.34 5.36
C LYS A 23 -8.03 16.90 5.53
N GLN A 24 -9.20 16.69 6.11
CA GLN A 24 -9.74 15.36 6.34
C GLN A 24 -9.99 14.66 5.00
N GLN A 25 -10.62 15.34 4.06
CA GLN A 25 -10.89 14.84 2.72
C GLN A 25 -9.59 14.40 2.01
N VAL A 26 -8.57 15.26 1.97
CA VAL A 26 -7.28 14.93 1.34
C VAL A 26 -6.65 13.70 1.99
N LEU A 27 -6.69 13.60 3.32
CA LEU A 27 -6.12 12.46 4.04
C LEU A 27 -6.91 11.17 3.81
N GLU A 28 -8.23 11.22 3.73
CA GLU A 28 -9.08 10.06 3.46
C GLU A 28 -8.88 9.56 2.02
N GLU A 29 -8.89 10.47 1.05
CA GLU A 29 -8.73 10.13 -0.37
C GLU A 29 -7.33 9.59 -0.72
N LEU A 30 -6.32 9.90 0.12
CA LEU A 30 -4.96 9.35 0.03
C LEU A 30 -4.71 8.20 1.01
N ASN A 31 -5.68 7.81 1.84
CA ASN A 31 -5.52 6.82 2.90
C ASN A 31 -4.35 7.12 3.88
N LEU A 32 -4.24 8.37 4.29
CA LEU A 32 -3.20 8.91 5.17
C LEU A 32 -3.72 9.40 6.53
N VAL A 33 -4.99 9.12 6.86
CA VAL A 33 -5.59 9.50 8.15
C VAL A 33 -4.79 8.89 9.31
N GLY A 34 -4.34 9.74 10.24
CA GLY A 34 -3.53 9.32 11.38
C GLY A 34 -2.06 8.97 11.06
N ILE A 35 -1.70 8.90 9.77
CA ILE A 35 -0.34 8.64 9.29
C ILE A 35 0.45 9.94 9.26
N ILE A 36 -0.12 10.96 8.62
CA ILE A 36 0.46 12.30 8.55
C ILE A 36 -0.48 13.36 9.10
N GLY A 37 0.08 14.51 9.45
CA GLY A 37 -0.69 15.66 9.90
C GLY A 37 -0.18 16.98 9.32
N PHE A 38 -1.11 17.92 9.19
CA PHE A 38 -0.85 19.29 8.76
C PHE A 38 -1.26 20.25 9.88
N SER A 39 -0.38 21.19 10.23
CA SER A 39 -0.66 22.22 11.22
C SER A 39 -1.27 23.49 10.62
N SER A 40 -1.21 23.66 9.29
CA SER A 40 -1.76 24.82 8.59
C SER A 40 -2.17 24.45 7.16
N ILE A 41 -3.02 25.28 6.58
CA ILE A 41 -3.44 25.13 5.18
C ILE A 41 -2.28 25.33 4.20
N THR A 42 -1.33 26.23 4.49
CA THR A 42 -0.07 26.40 3.75
C THR A 42 0.70 25.09 3.65
N LYS A 43 0.80 24.33 4.74
CA LYS A 43 1.48 23.04 4.75
C LYS A 43 0.76 21.99 3.92
N LEU A 44 -0.58 21.96 3.99
CA LEU A 44 -1.41 21.10 3.16
C LEU A 44 -1.26 21.44 1.67
N TYR A 45 -1.34 22.72 1.32
CA TYR A 45 -1.14 23.21 -0.04
C TYR A 45 0.27 22.86 -0.58
N ASN A 46 1.31 23.08 0.22
CA ASN A 46 2.67 22.74 -0.16
C ASN A 46 2.85 21.24 -0.42
N PHE A 47 2.19 20.38 0.38
CA PHE A 47 2.18 18.93 0.14
C PHE A 47 1.45 18.58 -1.15
N ILE A 48 0.27 19.14 -1.40
CA ILE A 48 -0.48 18.95 -2.67
C ILE A 48 0.38 19.34 -3.87
N ASN A 49 1.09 20.47 -3.79
CA ASN A 49 2.01 20.90 -4.84
C ASN A 49 3.19 19.94 -5.03
N GLN A 50 3.74 19.36 -3.98
CA GLN A 50 4.76 18.32 -4.15
C GLN A 50 4.20 17.09 -4.85
N LEU A 51 2.97 16.66 -4.54
CA LEU A 51 2.33 15.55 -5.25
C LEU A 51 2.24 15.81 -6.75
N LYS A 52 1.89 17.03 -7.17
CA LYS A 52 1.91 17.43 -8.59
C LYS A 52 3.29 17.37 -9.21
N VAL A 53 4.33 17.78 -8.48
CA VAL A 53 5.71 17.69 -8.96
C VAL A 53 6.07 16.23 -9.21
N TYR A 54 5.73 15.33 -8.29
CA TYR A 54 6.00 13.89 -8.46
C TYR A 54 5.22 13.28 -9.62
N GLN A 55 4.02 13.78 -9.96
CA GLN A 55 3.30 13.31 -11.14
C GLN A 55 4.13 13.47 -12.43
N ASN A 56 5.05 14.44 -12.46
CA ASN A 56 5.94 14.69 -13.57
C ASN A 56 7.31 13.99 -13.44
N ASP A 57 7.63 13.40 -12.28
CA ASP A 57 8.95 12.81 -11.98
C ASP A 57 8.82 11.38 -11.46
N GLN A 58 8.96 10.40 -12.37
CA GLN A 58 8.68 8.99 -12.12
C GLN A 58 9.80 8.25 -11.36
N TYR A 59 10.99 8.84 -11.22
CA TYR A 59 12.17 8.14 -10.71
C TYR A 59 12.35 8.27 -9.19
N LEU A 60 11.84 9.35 -8.59
CA LEU A 60 12.08 9.68 -7.19
C LEU A 60 11.51 8.64 -6.20
N THR A 61 10.34 8.06 -6.47
CA THR A 61 9.69 7.13 -5.54
C THR A 61 10.32 5.74 -5.51
N GLN A 62 10.83 5.25 -6.64
CA GLN A 62 11.46 3.92 -6.73
C GLN A 62 12.81 3.87 -6.02
N GLU A 63 13.63 4.91 -6.15
CA GLU A 63 14.91 5.03 -5.43
C GLU A 63 14.69 5.09 -3.91
N ILE A 64 13.67 5.85 -3.47
CA ILE A 64 13.34 5.99 -2.05
C ILE A 64 12.75 4.68 -1.48
N LEU A 65 11.93 3.96 -2.23
CA LEU A 65 11.42 2.64 -1.83
C LEU A 65 12.57 1.64 -1.68
N ALA A 66 13.48 1.55 -2.67
CA ALA A 66 14.66 0.68 -2.60
C ALA A 66 15.59 1.04 -1.42
N TYR A 67 15.72 2.34 -1.11
CA TYR A 67 16.47 2.80 0.06
C TYR A 67 15.87 2.28 1.38
N ILE A 68 14.54 2.21 1.49
CA ILE A 68 13.85 1.77 2.71
C ILE A 68 13.80 0.26 2.84
N THR A 69 13.59 -0.48 1.75
CA THR A 69 13.67 -1.94 1.78
C THR A 69 15.09 -2.39 2.19
N ASN A 70 16.12 -1.70 1.71
CA ASN A 70 17.50 -1.91 2.18
C ASN A 70 17.72 -1.50 3.64
N TYR A 71 16.92 -0.58 4.16
CA TYR A 71 16.99 -0.12 5.53
C TYR A 71 16.39 -1.13 6.51
N GLU A 72 15.28 -1.80 6.16
CA GLU A 72 14.68 -2.85 6.99
C GLU A 72 15.56 -4.11 7.07
N ASN A 73 16.35 -4.37 6.02
CA ASN A 73 17.23 -5.54 5.94
C ASN A 73 18.60 -5.37 6.63
N LYS A 74 18.99 -4.15 7.02
CA LYS A 74 20.27 -3.91 7.71
C LYS A 74 20.08 -4.07 9.23
N SER A 75 20.83 -4.99 9.85
CA SER A 75 21.00 -5.15 11.31
C SER A 75 21.58 -3.93 12.04
N ILE A 76 21.65 -2.78 11.39
CA ILE A 76 22.18 -1.54 11.92
C ILE A 76 21.02 -0.76 12.54
N LYS A 77 21.06 -0.56 13.86
CA LYS A 77 20.15 0.34 14.59
C LYS A 77 20.35 1.79 14.12
N VAL A 78 19.82 2.14 12.97
CA VAL A 78 19.82 3.54 12.52
C VAL A 78 18.66 4.27 13.19
N ASN A 79 18.91 5.52 13.58
CA ASN A 79 17.94 6.39 14.24
C ASN A 79 16.80 6.76 13.27
N PHE A 80 15.54 6.65 13.73
CA PHE A 80 14.36 7.05 12.97
C PHE A 80 14.44 8.52 12.51
N ASP A 81 14.89 9.42 13.38
CA ASP A 81 14.89 10.85 13.07
C ASP A 81 15.82 11.19 11.90
N GLN A 82 16.96 10.51 11.81
CA GLN A 82 17.90 10.67 10.71
C GLN A 82 17.28 10.21 9.38
N VAL A 83 16.60 9.08 9.38
CA VAL A 83 15.97 8.47 8.19
C VAL A 83 14.77 9.26 7.74
N LYS A 84 13.94 9.67 8.70
CA LYS A 84 12.83 10.60 8.48
C LYS A 84 13.35 11.89 7.84
N LYS A 85 14.42 12.48 8.37
CA LYS A 85 15.00 13.71 7.82
C LYS A 85 15.49 13.50 6.39
N GLU A 86 16.22 12.43 6.12
CA GLU A 86 16.75 12.14 4.78
C GLU A 86 15.61 11.92 3.76
N ILE A 87 14.63 11.08 4.08
CA ILE A 87 13.53 10.76 3.17
C ILE A 87 12.66 11.99 2.94
N LEU A 88 12.27 12.69 4.00
CA LEU A 88 11.48 13.91 3.84
C LEU A 88 12.27 15.03 3.15
N GLY A 89 13.59 15.07 3.30
CA GLY A 89 14.47 15.97 2.55
C GLY A 89 14.44 15.66 1.05
N LYS A 90 14.63 14.39 0.67
CA LYS A 90 14.55 13.91 -0.73
C LYS A 90 13.18 14.18 -1.36
N LEU A 91 12.12 14.01 -0.60
CA LEU A 91 10.76 14.33 -1.02
C LEU A 91 10.47 15.84 -0.99
N ASN A 92 11.34 16.69 -0.45
CA ASN A 92 10.99 18.09 -0.18
C ASN A 92 9.69 18.21 0.66
N LEU A 93 9.52 17.33 1.65
CA LEU A 93 8.42 17.31 2.63
C LEU A 93 8.88 17.65 4.04
N GLU A 94 10.16 17.98 4.23
CA GLU A 94 10.70 18.40 5.51
C GLU A 94 9.92 19.61 6.06
N ASN A 95 9.52 19.54 7.34
CA ASN A 95 8.71 20.55 8.04
C ASN A 95 7.29 20.81 7.50
N LYS A 96 6.91 20.19 6.36
CA LYS A 96 5.58 20.31 5.75
C LYS A 96 4.57 19.35 6.37
N ILE A 97 5.03 18.20 6.86
CA ILE A 97 4.18 17.18 7.46
C ILE A 97 4.70 16.70 8.80
N TYR A 98 3.79 16.24 9.63
CA TYR A 98 4.11 15.50 10.84
C TYR A 98 3.99 14.00 10.58
N ILE A 99 4.99 13.22 11.01
CA ILE A 99 5.02 11.74 10.95
C ILE A 99 5.49 11.22 12.29
N LYS A 100 4.76 10.23 12.83
CA LYS A 100 4.94 9.71 14.19
C LYS A 100 6.03 8.65 14.31
N ASN A 101 6.10 7.72 13.37
CA ASN A 101 6.96 6.54 13.49
C ASN A 101 7.40 6.01 12.11
N LYS A 102 8.28 4.99 12.12
CA LYS A 102 8.83 4.35 10.92
C LYS A 102 7.74 3.78 10.02
N SER A 103 6.76 3.07 10.57
CA SER A 103 5.65 2.48 9.81
C SER A 103 4.82 3.54 9.08
N CYS A 104 4.55 4.69 9.71
CA CYS A 104 3.87 5.80 9.05
C CYS A 104 4.65 6.37 7.87
N LEU A 105 6.00 6.36 7.94
CA LEU A 105 6.85 6.81 6.84
C LEU A 105 6.77 5.86 5.64
N LEU A 106 6.78 4.54 5.89
CA LEU A 106 6.58 3.53 4.86
C LEU A 106 5.20 3.66 4.21
N ILE A 107 4.15 3.78 5.03
CA ILE A 107 2.77 3.92 4.55
C ILE A 107 2.63 5.19 3.70
N LEU A 108 3.21 6.32 4.12
CA LEU A 108 3.19 7.55 3.33
C LEU A 108 3.72 7.32 1.91
N LEU A 109 4.85 6.64 1.77
CA LEU A 109 5.49 6.41 0.49
C LEU A 109 4.70 5.48 -0.41
N LEU A 110 4.16 4.40 0.16
CA LEU A 110 3.28 3.49 -0.55
C LEU A 110 2.04 4.23 -1.08
N GLN A 111 1.41 5.08 -0.25
CA GLN A 111 0.23 5.83 -0.69
C GLN A 111 0.56 6.92 -1.72
N ILE A 112 1.72 7.57 -1.62
CA ILE A 112 2.19 8.49 -2.69
C ILE A 112 2.37 7.70 -3.99
N GLN A 113 3.00 6.53 -3.96
CA GLN A 113 3.18 5.70 -5.15
C GLN A 113 1.83 5.29 -5.77
N VAL A 114 0.90 4.80 -4.95
CA VAL A 114 -0.47 4.43 -5.39
C VAL A 114 -1.18 5.63 -6.03
N PHE A 115 -1.08 6.81 -5.41
CA PHE A 115 -1.64 8.04 -5.97
C PHE A 115 -1.04 8.38 -7.36
N LEU A 116 0.27 8.25 -7.52
CA LEU A 116 0.94 8.53 -8.79
C LEU A 116 0.53 7.53 -9.88
N ASP A 117 0.38 6.26 -9.53
CA ASP A 117 -0.03 5.23 -10.50
C ASP A 117 -1.49 5.42 -10.93
N ASN A 118 -2.39 5.74 -9.98
CA ASN A 118 -3.80 6.03 -10.27
C ASN A 118 -4.00 7.28 -11.14
N THR A 119 -3.11 8.27 -11.04
CA THR A 119 -3.23 9.51 -11.81
C THR A 119 -2.64 9.41 -13.23
N LYS A 120 -1.75 8.44 -13.50
CA LYS A 120 -1.25 8.15 -14.86
C LYS A 120 -2.30 7.53 -15.77
N VAL A 121 -3.14 6.64 -15.23
CA VAL A 121 -4.22 5.95 -15.98
C VAL A 121 -5.25 6.94 -16.55
N ILE A 122 -5.36 8.13 -15.97
CA ILE A 122 -6.37 9.14 -16.32
C ILE A 122 -5.89 10.06 -17.47
N ASN A 123 -4.58 10.14 -17.73
CA ASN A 123 -3.99 11.02 -18.75
C ASN A 123 -3.65 10.31 -20.08
N GLN A 124 -4.06 9.04 -20.24
CA GLN A 124 -3.90 8.29 -21.49
C GLN A 124 -5.27 7.79 -21.99
N THR A 125 -5.70 8.25 -23.16
CA THR A 125 -6.85 7.69 -23.91
C THR A 125 -6.59 6.20 -24.21
N PRO A 126 -7.64 5.36 -24.30
CA PRO A 126 -7.56 3.95 -23.96
C PRO A 126 -6.88 3.15 -25.06
N THR A 127 -5.82 2.43 -24.71
CA THR A 127 -5.47 1.19 -25.41
C THR A 127 -5.59 0.06 -24.41
N ILE A 128 -6.55 -0.82 -24.69
CA ILE A 128 -6.91 -1.97 -23.87
C ILE A 128 -5.68 -2.85 -23.66
N SER A 129 -5.25 -3.03 -22.41
CA SER A 129 -4.65 -4.28 -21.90
C SER A 129 -4.63 -4.31 -20.37
N GLN A 130 -5.52 -5.17 -19.85
CA GLN A 130 -5.55 -5.84 -18.54
C GLN A 130 -5.56 -4.97 -17.27
N THR A 131 -6.79 -4.68 -16.86
CA THR A 131 -7.23 -4.07 -15.61
C THR A 131 -6.80 -4.89 -14.39
N LEU A 132 -5.92 -4.36 -13.54
CA LEU A 132 -5.78 -4.77 -12.15
C LEU A 132 -6.78 -3.96 -11.32
N VAL A 133 -7.94 -4.57 -11.05
CA VAL A 133 -8.98 -4.01 -10.20
C VAL A 133 -8.48 -4.06 -8.76
N ILE A 134 -8.06 -2.92 -8.20
CA ILE A 134 -7.86 -2.80 -6.75
C ILE A 134 -9.25 -2.71 -6.11
N GLN A 135 -9.82 -3.87 -5.77
CA GLN A 135 -10.99 -3.92 -4.91
C GLN A 135 -10.50 -3.73 -3.47
N THR A 136 -10.78 -2.55 -2.90
CA THR A 136 -10.80 -2.37 -1.44
C THR A 136 -11.75 -3.42 -0.87
N SER A 137 -11.38 -4.07 0.24
CA SER A 137 -12.26 -5.07 0.82
C SER A 137 -13.59 -4.43 1.24
N PRO A 138 -14.76 -5.06 1.00
CA PRO A 138 -16.07 -4.49 1.32
C PRO A 138 -16.24 -4.10 2.79
N ASP A 139 -15.37 -4.63 3.66
CA ASP A 139 -15.41 -4.52 5.11
C ASP A 139 -14.60 -3.33 5.66
N GLY A 140 -13.79 -2.65 4.84
CA GLY A 140 -13.03 -1.44 5.24
C GLY A 140 -11.90 -1.69 6.24
N TYR A 141 -11.62 -2.94 6.60
CA TYR A 141 -10.55 -3.31 7.54
C TYR A 141 -9.21 -3.60 6.83
N PHE A 142 -9.24 -3.86 5.52
CA PHE A 142 -8.06 -4.22 4.74
C PHE A 142 -7.90 -3.33 3.50
N ILE A 143 -6.64 -3.06 3.16
CA ILE A 143 -6.27 -2.19 2.02
C ILE A 143 -6.75 -2.79 0.69
N SER A 144 -6.78 -4.11 0.58
CA SER A 144 -7.42 -4.85 -0.51
C SER A 144 -7.74 -6.28 -0.08
N GLU A 145 -8.57 -6.97 -0.87
CA GLU A 145 -8.83 -8.41 -0.68
C GLU A 145 -7.54 -9.25 -0.64
N LEU A 146 -6.51 -8.83 -1.38
CA LEU A 146 -5.20 -9.48 -1.36
C LEU A 146 -4.51 -9.37 0.01
N HIS A 147 -4.62 -8.22 0.69
CA HIS A 147 -4.10 -8.03 2.04
C HIS A 147 -4.90 -8.81 3.09
N LYS A 148 -6.21 -8.93 2.88
CA LYS A 148 -7.08 -9.77 3.71
C LYS A 148 -6.69 -11.24 3.60
N LEU A 149 -6.48 -11.73 2.38
CA LEU A 149 -5.99 -13.09 2.13
C LEU A 149 -4.59 -13.30 2.72
N ALA A 150 -3.67 -12.34 2.56
CA ALA A 150 -2.34 -12.39 3.18
C ALA A 150 -2.44 -12.53 4.71
N TYR A 151 -3.30 -11.73 5.35
CA TYR A 151 -3.55 -11.78 6.78
C TYR A 151 -4.10 -13.15 7.21
N MET A 152 -5.06 -13.72 6.47
CA MET A 152 -5.64 -15.04 6.74
C MET A 152 -4.62 -16.17 6.62
N PHE A 153 -3.69 -16.09 5.66
CA PHE A 153 -2.62 -17.09 5.52
C PHE A 153 -1.61 -17.01 6.66
N VAL A 154 -1.16 -15.82 7.06
CA VAL A 154 -0.19 -15.64 8.15
C VAL A 154 -0.80 -16.04 9.50
N ASN A 155 -2.06 -15.65 9.76
CA ASN A 155 -2.75 -15.90 11.02
C ASN A 155 -3.67 -17.13 10.96
N TYR A 156 -3.31 -18.10 10.11
CA TYR A 156 -4.21 -19.19 9.74
C TYR A 156 -4.78 -19.95 10.94
N THR A 157 -6.11 -20.07 10.94
CA THR A 157 -6.88 -20.99 11.78
C THR A 157 -7.91 -21.68 10.90
N SER A 158 -8.44 -22.84 11.31
CA SER A 158 -9.47 -23.56 10.54
C SER A 158 -10.76 -22.78 10.31
N LYS A 159 -10.93 -21.64 10.98
CA LYS A 159 -12.07 -20.73 10.76
C LYS A 159 -11.98 -20.02 9.41
N PHE A 160 -10.79 -19.91 8.82
CA PHE A 160 -10.58 -19.30 7.51
C PHE A 160 -10.69 -20.30 6.35
N ASP A 161 -11.04 -21.56 6.62
CA ASP A 161 -11.12 -22.58 5.56
C ASP A 161 -12.13 -22.19 4.47
N GLU A 162 -13.29 -21.67 4.86
CA GLU A 162 -14.30 -21.19 3.91
C GLU A 162 -13.84 -19.96 3.12
N ASP A 163 -13.27 -18.96 3.80
CA ASP A 163 -12.74 -17.74 3.18
C ASP A 163 -11.58 -18.01 2.20
N LEU A 164 -10.77 -19.05 2.48
CA LEU A 164 -9.66 -19.47 1.64
C LEU A 164 -10.07 -20.49 0.56
N GLY A 165 -11.37 -20.82 0.46
CA GLY A 165 -11.90 -21.78 -0.51
C GLY A 165 -11.43 -23.22 -0.27
N ILE A 166 -11.02 -23.55 0.96
CA ILE A 166 -10.61 -24.88 1.37
C ILE A 166 -11.87 -25.71 1.64
N THR A 167 -12.07 -26.72 0.80
CA THR A 167 -13.20 -27.65 0.91
C THR A 167 -12.72 -29.06 1.23
N ARG A 168 -13.65 -29.94 1.64
CA ARG A 168 -13.38 -31.36 1.91
C ARG A 168 -12.70 -32.09 0.73
N LEU A 169 -12.95 -31.66 -0.51
CA LEU A 169 -12.33 -32.23 -1.71
C LEU A 169 -10.80 -32.13 -1.67
N HIS A 170 -10.27 -31.01 -1.17
CA HIS A 170 -8.82 -30.80 -1.05
C HIS A 170 -8.15 -31.72 -0.01
N TYR A 171 -8.91 -32.33 0.90
CA TYR A 171 -8.39 -33.34 1.83
C TYR A 171 -8.46 -34.76 1.28
N LEU A 172 -9.26 -34.98 0.24
CA LEU A 172 -9.49 -36.29 -0.37
C LEU A 172 -8.67 -36.47 -1.66
N ASP A 173 -8.44 -35.37 -2.38
CA ASP A 173 -7.75 -35.35 -3.66
C ASP A 173 -6.51 -34.45 -3.59
N ILE A 174 -5.35 -35.08 -3.79
CA ILE A 174 -4.04 -34.41 -3.74
C ILE A 174 -3.88 -33.43 -4.92
N ASP A 175 -4.47 -33.73 -6.08
CA ASP A 175 -4.36 -32.88 -7.26
C ASP A 175 -5.18 -31.60 -7.09
N GLU A 176 -6.37 -31.69 -6.50
CA GLU A 176 -7.17 -30.53 -6.09
C GLU A 176 -6.44 -29.69 -5.02
N ALA A 177 -5.86 -30.33 -4.01
CA ALA A 177 -5.04 -29.65 -2.99
C ALA A 177 -3.84 -28.90 -3.62
N LYS A 178 -3.22 -29.50 -4.63
CA LYS A 178 -2.08 -28.94 -5.35
C LYS A 178 -2.52 -27.81 -6.27
N ALA A 179 -3.67 -27.91 -6.92
CA ALA A 179 -4.27 -26.85 -7.72
C ALA A 179 -4.58 -25.62 -6.86
N TRP A 180 -5.19 -25.82 -5.68
CA TRP A 180 -5.40 -24.78 -4.68
C TRP A 180 -4.09 -24.11 -4.26
N ARG A 181 -3.06 -24.91 -3.90
CA ARG A 181 -1.74 -24.38 -3.53
C ARG A 181 -1.15 -23.54 -4.66
N ASN A 182 -1.16 -24.04 -5.89
CA ASN A 182 -0.57 -23.37 -7.04
C ASN A 182 -1.30 -22.08 -7.40
N LYS A 183 -2.63 -22.03 -7.23
CA LYS A 183 -3.43 -20.80 -7.39
C LYS A 183 -2.90 -19.70 -6.48
N TYR A 184 -2.75 -19.99 -5.18
CA TYR A 184 -2.30 -18.99 -4.22
C TYR A 184 -0.79 -18.71 -4.29
N ILE A 185 0.06 -19.70 -4.57
CA ILE A 185 1.49 -19.46 -4.81
C ILE A 185 1.71 -18.53 -6.01
N LYS A 186 0.93 -18.68 -7.10
CA LYS A 186 0.98 -17.77 -8.23
C LYS A 186 0.51 -16.37 -7.84
N LEU A 187 -0.62 -16.29 -7.12
CA LEU A 187 -1.19 -15.03 -6.66
C LEU A 187 -0.24 -14.24 -5.74
N PHE A 188 0.54 -14.95 -4.92
CA PHE A 188 1.50 -14.38 -3.98
C PHE A 188 2.96 -14.50 -4.46
N HIS A 189 3.19 -14.71 -5.77
CA HIS A 189 4.55 -14.86 -6.30
C HIS A 189 5.32 -13.52 -6.21
N PRO A 190 6.58 -13.52 -5.74
CA PRO A 190 7.36 -12.28 -5.53
C PRO A 190 7.45 -11.40 -6.77
N ASP A 191 7.63 -11.98 -7.97
CA ASP A 191 7.65 -11.20 -9.24
C ASP A 191 6.36 -10.43 -9.51
N GLN A 192 5.21 -10.91 -9.00
CA GLN A 192 3.91 -10.24 -9.15
C GLN A 192 3.54 -9.37 -7.93
N MET A 193 4.33 -9.43 -6.85
CA MET A 193 4.02 -8.84 -5.54
C MET A 193 5.03 -7.80 -5.03
N ASN A 194 6.04 -7.43 -5.83
CA ASN A 194 7.09 -6.47 -5.46
C ASN A 194 6.60 -5.10 -4.92
N SER A 195 5.29 -4.78 -5.00
CA SER A 195 4.70 -3.51 -4.54
C SER A 195 3.99 -3.55 -3.17
N LEU A 196 3.84 -4.70 -2.51
CA LEU A 196 2.89 -4.84 -1.39
C LEU A 196 3.49 -5.03 0.00
N GLY A 197 4.81 -5.22 0.13
CA GLY A 197 5.44 -5.45 1.45
C GLY A 197 4.94 -6.71 2.17
N VAL A 198 4.41 -7.66 1.40
CA VAL A 198 3.81 -8.91 1.86
C VAL A 198 4.91 -9.98 1.88
N ASN A 199 5.33 -10.37 3.10
CA ASN A 199 6.52 -11.17 3.46
C ASN A 199 6.71 -12.54 2.77
N GLU A 200 7.97 -13.03 2.80
CA GLU A 200 8.40 -14.40 2.47
C GLU A 200 7.61 -15.50 3.22
N ASP A 201 7.00 -15.17 4.36
CA ASP A 201 6.31 -16.11 5.25
C ASP A 201 4.98 -16.65 4.71
N ILE A 202 4.37 -16.02 3.70
CA ILE A 202 3.06 -16.46 3.18
C ILE A 202 3.18 -17.70 2.30
N SER A 203 4.23 -17.79 1.49
CA SER A 203 4.51 -19.00 0.71
C SER A 203 4.76 -20.21 1.62
N SER A 204 5.42 -19.96 2.77
CA SER A 204 5.60 -20.96 3.83
C SER A 204 4.27 -21.34 4.48
N ALA A 205 3.41 -20.37 4.80
CA ALA A 205 2.09 -20.60 5.37
C ALA A 205 1.17 -21.40 4.41
N ILE A 206 1.07 -21.01 3.14
CA ILE A 206 0.32 -21.74 2.10
C ILE A 206 0.83 -23.19 2.01
N THR A 207 2.15 -23.37 2.03
CA THR A 207 2.75 -24.71 1.98
C THR A 207 2.43 -25.53 3.23
N LYS A 208 2.37 -24.90 4.41
CA LYS A 208 1.99 -25.56 5.67
C LYS A 208 0.53 -26.00 5.68
N ILE A 209 -0.38 -25.17 5.16
CA ILE A 209 -1.80 -25.52 5.03
C ILE A 209 -1.97 -26.66 4.03
N TYR A 210 -1.31 -26.61 2.87
CA TYR A 210 -1.31 -27.72 1.91
C TYR A 210 -0.80 -29.03 2.52
N LYS A 211 0.32 -28.97 3.26
CA LYS A 211 0.87 -30.13 3.99
C LYS A 211 -0.13 -30.76 4.95
N ARG A 212 -0.92 -29.92 5.66
CA ARG A 212 -2.04 -30.36 6.50
C ARG A 212 -3.14 -31.05 5.69
N MET A 213 -3.49 -30.54 4.51
CA MET A 213 -4.51 -31.15 3.64
C MET A 213 -4.11 -32.56 3.19
N VAL A 214 -2.85 -32.74 2.82
CA VAL A 214 -2.33 -34.03 2.31
C VAL A 214 -1.75 -34.94 3.41
N GLY A 215 -1.91 -34.58 4.68
CA GLY A 215 -1.47 -35.39 5.83
C GLY A 215 0.06 -35.53 6.00
N LYS A 216 0.86 -34.65 5.38
CA LYS A 216 2.33 -34.66 5.48
C LYS A 216 2.79 -33.58 6.45
N SER A 217 2.96 -33.92 7.73
CA SER A 217 3.50 -33.00 8.76
C SER A 217 5.02 -32.88 8.65
#